data_AF-A0A1M4WPU6-F1
#
_entry.id   AF-A0A1M4WPU6-F1
#
_cell.length_a   1.000
_cell.length_b   1.000
_cell.length_c   1.000
_cell.angle_alpha   90.00
_cell.angle_beta   90.00
_cell.angle_gamma   90.00
#
_symmetry.space_group_name_H-M   'P 1'
#
loop_
_entity.id
_entity.type
_entity.pdbx_description
1 polymer ?
#
loop_
_entity_poly.entity_id
_entity_poly.type
_entity_poly.pdbx_seq_one_letter_code
_entity_poly.pdbx_strand_id
1 'polypeptide(L)'
;MGFFSWMTQDTNKSIANCYSGSAFTVFMLDDKGNIWEESNYNGYGMFGGKDFYELLAEMNGQTDREDGIKLYFDNDESSVKYPNLVEYIDNWQWQNKKPDECPHQGHFYE
;
A
#
# COMPACT_ATOMS: atom_id res chain seq x y z
N MET A 1 8.71 3.84 17.19
CA MET A 1 7.65 3.60 16.19
C MET A 1 8.13 2.46 15.31
N GLY A 2 7.33 1.42 15.13
CA GLY A 2 7.68 0.27 14.28
C GLY A 2 7.51 0.60 12.79
N PHE A 3 8.10 -0.22 11.92
CA PHE A 3 7.80 -0.21 10.49
C PHE A 3 6.49 -0.93 10.24
N PHE A 4 5.84 -0.67 9.12
CA PHE A 4 4.76 -1.52 8.62
C PHE A 4 4.88 -1.64 7.11
N SER A 5 4.33 -2.73 6.59
CA SER A 5 4.39 -3.03 5.17
C SER A 5 3.26 -3.97 4.76
N TRP A 6 3.10 -4.10 3.45
CA TRP A 6 2.11 -4.96 2.82
C TRP A 6 2.77 -5.99 1.90
N MET A 7 1.95 -6.90 1.41
CA MET A 7 2.26 -7.79 0.31
C MET A 7 1.77 -7.14 -0.99
N THR A 8 2.56 -7.26 -2.06
CA THR A 8 2.12 -6.91 -3.41
C THR A 8 0.99 -7.83 -3.84
N GLN A 9 -0.05 -7.29 -4.48
CA GLN A 9 -1.23 -8.06 -4.86
C GLN A 9 -1.02 -8.91 -6.13
N ASP A 10 -0.03 -8.56 -6.94
CA ASP A 10 0.32 -9.27 -8.18
C ASP A 10 1.32 -10.40 -7.95
N THR A 11 2.37 -10.14 -7.16
CA THR A 11 3.46 -11.12 -6.93
C THR A 11 3.43 -11.79 -5.57
N ASN A 12 2.54 -11.34 -4.66
CA ASN A 12 2.50 -11.79 -3.27
C ASN A 12 3.88 -11.73 -2.60
N LYS A 13 4.66 -10.71 -2.94
CA LYS A 13 5.96 -10.43 -2.33
C LYS A 13 5.77 -9.39 -1.25
N SER A 14 6.47 -9.56 -0.14
CA SER A 14 6.49 -8.50 0.85
C SER A 14 7.26 -7.30 0.32
N ILE A 15 6.67 -6.13 0.48
CA ILE A 15 7.32 -4.86 0.19
C ILE A 15 8.39 -4.63 1.27
N ALA A 16 9.65 -4.94 0.94
CA ALA A 16 10.77 -4.73 1.84
C ALA A 16 11.08 -3.23 1.96
N ASN A 17 11.34 -2.77 3.19
CA ASN A 17 11.82 -1.41 3.38
C ASN A 17 13.31 -1.30 2.97
N CYS A 18 13.75 -0.07 2.73
CA CYS A 18 15.12 0.25 2.36
C CYS A 18 16.18 -0.16 3.39
N TYR A 19 15.79 -0.35 4.66
CA TYR A 19 16.68 -0.80 5.72
C TYR A 19 16.96 -2.31 5.69
N SER A 20 16.16 -3.08 4.95
CA SER A 20 16.31 -4.54 4.83
C SER A 20 17.23 -4.98 3.68
N GLY A 21 17.78 -4.04 2.90
CA GLY A 21 18.67 -4.35 1.76
C GLY A 21 18.00 -5.00 0.54
N SER A 22 16.72 -5.34 0.62
CA SER A 22 15.95 -6.02 -0.44
C SER A 22 14.82 -5.16 -1.03
N ALA A 23 14.92 -3.83 -0.91
CA ALA A 23 13.92 -2.91 -1.47
C ALA A 23 13.84 -3.03 -3.00
N PHE A 24 12.63 -2.93 -3.53
CA PHE A 24 12.33 -2.99 -4.96
C PHE A 24 11.23 -1.98 -5.29
N THR A 25 11.04 -1.73 -6.59
CA THR A 25 10.03 -0.78 -7.05
C THR A 25 8.61 -1.31 -6.86
N VAL A 26 7.78 -0.51 -6.20
CA VAL A 26 6.36 -0.76 -5.97
C VAL A 26 5.56 0.39 -6.57
N PHE A 27 4.47 0.03 -7.21
CA PHE A 27 3.48 0.97 -7.72
C PHE A 27 2.23 0.92 -6.85
N MET A 28 1.82 2.08 -6.35
CA MET A 28 0.54 2.27 -5.72
C MET A 28 -0.46 2.80 -6.74
N LEU A 29 -1.68 2.25 -6.77
CA LEU A 29 -2.74 2.67 -7.70
C LEU A 29 -4.04 2.99 -6.97
N ASP A 30 -4.81 3.91 -7.54
CA ASP A 30 -6.20 4.16 -7.15
C ASP A 30 -7.24 3.61 -8.14
N ASP A 31 -8.52 3.84 -7.85
CA ASP A 31 -9.65 3.43 -8.70
C ASP A 31 -9.85 4.32 -9.94
N LYS A 32 -9.06 5.39 -10.08
CA LYS A 32 -9.13 6.38 -11.17
C LYS A 32 -7.98 6.24 -12.16
N GLY A 33 -7.04 5.33 -11.93
CA GLY A 33 -5.89 5.10 -12.78
C GLY A 33 -4.68 5.99 -12.47
N ASN A 34 -4.67 6.67 -11.32
CA ASN A 34 -3.47 7.34 -10.83
C ASN A 34 -2.47 6.31 -10.31
N ILE A 35 -1.19 6.56 -10.53
CA ILE A 35 -0.09 5.65 -10.20
C ILE A 35 1.00 6.44 -9.49
N TRP A 36 1.48 5.90 -8.37
CA TRP A 36 2.61 6.42 -7.61
C TRP A 36 3.72 5.37 -7.55
N GLU A 37 4.89 5.70 -8.10
CA GLU A 37 6.06 4.83 -8.13
C GLU A 37 6.96 5.09 -6.92
N GLU A 38 7.33 4.02 -6.21
CA GLU A 38 8.25 4.05 -5.08
C GLU A 38 9.34 2.99 -5.25
N SER A 39 10.59 3.41 -5.41
CA SER A 39 11.74 2.50 -5.58
C SER A 39 12.47 2.21 -4.27
N ASN A 40 12.24 3.00 -3.23
CA ASN A 40 12.99 2.95 -1.99
C ASN A 40 12.08 3.13 -0.76
N TYR A 41 11.09 2.25 -0.64
CA TYR A 41 10.07 2.30 0.41
C TYR A 41 10.69 2.41 1.82
N ASN A 42 10.26 3.42 2.57
CA ASN A 42 10.85 3.76 3.88
C ASN A 42 10.22 3.02 5.06
N GLY A 43 9.14 2.23 4.84
CA GLY A 43 8.45 1.50 5.89
C GLY A 43 7.32 2.27 6.61
N TYR A 44 6.87 3.42 6.09
CA TYR A 44 5.86 4.28 6.72
C TYR A 44 4.61 4.53 5.87
N GLY A 45 4.36 3.71 4.85
CA GLY A 45 3.16 3.83 4.02
C GLY A 45 3.20 4.93 2.97
N MET A 46 4.38 5.49 2.68
CA MET A 46 4.55 6.52 1.65
C MET A 46 5.07 5.89 0.36
N PHE A 47 4.36 6.12 -0.74
CA PHE A 47 4.74 5.67 -2.07
C PHE A 47 4.74 6.84 -3.04
N GLY A 48 5.89 7.18 -3.63
CA GLY A 48 5.97 8.25 -4.63
C GLY A 48 5.49 9.61 -4.10
N GLY A 49 5.64 9.86 -2.80
CA GLY A 49 5.19 11.07 -2.10
C GLY A 49 3.71 11.08 -1.67
N LYS A 50 2.96 9.99 -1.87
CA LYS A 50 1.57 9.82 -1.43
C LYS A 50 1.48 8.82 -0.29
N ASP A 51 0.81 9.17 0.81
CA ASP A 51 0.53 8.24 1.91
C ASP A 51 -0.64 7.32 1.55
N PHE A 52 -0.49 6.03 1.87
CA PHE A 52 -1.46 4.98 1.60
C PHE A 52 -2.82 5.25 2.26
N TYR A 53 -2.83 5.68 3.52
CA TYR A 53 -4.07 5.93 4.26
C TYR A 53 -4.71 7.25 3.82
N GLU A 54 -3.93 8.27 3.47
CA GLU A 54 -4.46 9.47 2.82
C GLU A 54 -5.15 9.14 1.50
N LEU A 55 -4.53 8.30 0.66
CA LEU A 55 -5.16 7.88 -0.58
C LEU A 55 -6.42 7.04 -0.33
N LEU A 56 -6.38 6.12 0.64
CA LEU A 56 -7.55 5.33 1.04
C LEU A 56 -8.70 6.25 1.46
N ALA A 57 -8.42 7.28 2.26
CA ALA A 57 -9.42 8.28 2.66
C ALA A 57 -10.03 8.96 1.41
N GLU A 58 -9.19 9.47 0.50
CA GLU A 58 -9.63 10.16 -0.72
C GLU A 58 -10.48 9.28 -1.65
N MET A 59 -10.10 8.00 -1.81
CA MET A 59 -10.86 7.03 -2.62
C MET A 59 -12.27 6.78 -2.06
N ASN A 60 -12.44 6.98 -0.75
CA ASN A 60 -13.70 6.80 -0.03
C ASN A 60 -14.39 8.13 0.35
N GLY A 61 -13.98 9.25 -0.25
CA GLY A 61 -14.61 10.56 -0.07
C GLY A 61 -14.31 11.25 1.27
N GLN A 62 -13.28 10.80 1.98
CA GLN A 62 -12.74 11.42 3.19
C GLN A 62 -11.51 12.28 2.84
N THR A 63 -11.04 13.09 3.77
CA THR A 63 -9.90 14.01 3.54
C THR A 63 -8.68 13.70 4.40
N ASP A 64 -8.87 13.05 5.55
CA ASP A 64 -7.81 12.96 6.56
C ASP A 64 -7.23 11.55 6.62
N ARG A 65 -5.91 11.50 6.82
CA ARG A 65 -5.17 10.24 7.06
C ARG A 65 -5.79 9.40 8.17
N GLU A 66 -6.28 10.05 9.24
CA GLU A 66 -6.92 9.37 10.36
C GLU A 66 -8.20 8.64 9.94
N ASP A 67 -8.97 9.21 9.01
CA ASP A 67 -10.17 8.55 8.50
C ASP A 67 -9.82 7.37 7.62
N GLY A 68 -8.72 7.47 6.84
CA GLY A 68 -8.16 6.34 6.12
C GLY A 68 -7.74 5.19 7.04
N ILE A 69 -7.11 5.50 8.17
CA ILE A 69 -6.75 4.49 9.19
C ILE A 69 -8.01 3.85 9.77
N LYS A 70 -9.02 4.65 10.14
CA LYS A 70 -10.29 4.12 10.66
C LYS A 70 -10.93 3.17 9.64
N LEU A 71 -11.04 3.60 8.38
CA LEU A 71 -11.59 2.79 7.29
C LEU A 71 -10.81 1.49 7.06
N TYR A 72 -9.48 1.53 7.20
CA TYR A 72 -8.64 0.36 7.00
C TYR A 72 -8.84 -0.72 8.08
N PHE A 73 -9.05 -0.29 9.33
CA PHE A 73 -9.25 -1.18 10.48
C PHE A 73 -10.72 -1.43 10.85
N ASP A 74 -11.67 -0.79 10.15
CA ASP A 74 -13.08 -1.11 10.28
C ASP A 74 -13.40 -2.46 9.61
N ASN A 75 -14.44 -3.14 10.08
CA ASN A 75 -14.77 -4.52 9.66
C ASN A 75 -15.74 -4.58 8.46
N ASP A 76 -16.17 -3.44 7.91
CA ASP A 76 -17.03 -3.40 6.72
C ASP A 76 -16.23 -3.19 5.44
N GLU A 77 -15.50 -4.24 5.03
CA GLU A 77 -14.67 -4.22 3.83
C GLU A 77 -15.50 -4.24 2.52
N SER A 78 -16.83 -4.41 2.60
CA SER A 78 -17.68 -4.66 1.42
C SER A 78 -17.88 -3.43 0.53
N SER A 79 -17.73 -2.24 1.09
CA SER A 79 -17.96 -0.96 0.40
C SER A 79 -16.73 -0.05 0.34
N VAL A 80 -15.67 -0.40 1.07
CA VAL A 80 -14.44 0.39 1.14
C VAL A 80 -13.58 0.12 -0.07
N LYS A 81 -13.08 1.18 -0.70
CA LYS A 81 -12.07 1.13 -1.75
C LYS A 81 -10.67 1.13 -1.16
N TYR A 82 -9.81 0.23 -1.62
CA TYR A 82 -8.42 0.16 -1.18
C TYR A 82 -7.46 0.53 -2.31
N PRO A 83 -6.36 1.23 -2.00
CA PRO A 83 -5.26 1.38 -2.95
C PRO A 83 -4.66 0.01 -3.26
N ASN A 84 -4.28 -0.19 -4.52
CA ASN A 84 -3.57 -1.40 -4.91
C ASN A 84 -2.05 -1.20 -4.86
N LEU A 85 -1.31 -2.21 -4.41
CA LEU A 85 0.15 -2.21 -4.34
C LEU A 85 0.69 -3.35 -5.20
N VAL A 86 1.48 -3.05 -6.23
CA VAL A 86 1.97 -4.04 -7.19
C VAL A 86 3.42 -3.80 -7.61
N GLU A 87 4.07 -4.85 -8.10
CA GLU A 87 5.42 -4.79 -8.68
C GLU A 87 5.38 -4.52 -10.19
N TYR A 88 4.41 -5.11 -10.91
CA TYR A 88 4.31 -5.03 -12.37
C TYR A 88 3.01 -4.35 -12.82
N ILE A 89 3.11 -3.06 -13.13
CA ILE A 89 1.97 -2.22 -13.50
C ILE A 89 1.32 -2.62 -14.84
N ASP A 90 2.11 -3.06 -15.83
CA ASP A 90 1.64 -3.29 -17.21
C ASP A 90 0.58 -4.40 -17.33
N ASN A 91 0.50 -5.29 -16.35
CA ASN A 91 -0.42 -6.43 -16.35
C ASN A 91 -1.50 -6.35 -15.26
N TRP A 92 -1.57 -5.23 -14.54
CA TRP A 92 -2.51 -5.08 -13.44
C TRP A 92 -3.62 -4.08 -13.79
N GLN A 93 -4.83 -4.40 -13.35
CA GLN A 93 -5.96 -3.49 -13.34
C GLN A 93 -6.38 -3.33 -11.90
N TRP A 94 -6.78 -2.11 -11.51
CA TRP A 94 -7.26 -1.88 -10.16
C TRP A 94 -8.44 -2.82 -9.84
N GLN A 95 -8.43 -3.35 -8.64
CA GLN A 95 -9.42 -4.28 -8.11
C GLN A 95 -9.77 -3.80 -6.72
N ASN A 96 -11.05 -3.84 -6.36
CA ASN A 96 -11.46 -3.47 -5.03
C ASN A 96 -11.13 -4.59 -4.02
N LYS A 97 -9.85 -4.72 -3.66
CA LYS A 97 -9.35 -5.71 -2.72
C LYS A 97 -8.33 -5.06 -1.80
N LYS A 98 -8.51 -5.24 -0.49
CA LYS A 98 -7.53 -4.83 0.52
C LYS A 98 -6.19 -5.55 0.29
N PRO A 99 -5.05 -4.84 0.32
CA PRO A 99 -3.73 -5.48 0.27
C PRO A 99 -3.47 -6.26 1.56
N ASP A 100 -2.87 -7.44 1.43
CA ASP A 100 -2.53 -8.27 2.58
C ASP A 100 -1.39 -7.63 3.38
N GLU A 101 -1.47 -7.67 4.71
CA GLU A 101 -0.42 -7.14 5.58
C GLU A 101 0.84 -8.03 5.52
N CYS A 102 2.01 -7.42 5.53
CA CYS A 102 3.25 -8.18 5.66
C CYS A 102 3.43 -8.63 7.12
N PRO A 103 3.50 -9.94 7.42
CA PRO A 103 3.71 -10.43 8.78
C PRO A 103 5.07 -10.03 9.37
N HIS A 104 6.05 -9.75 8.50
CA HIS A 104 7.39 -9.29 8.87
C HIS A 104 7.52 -7.76 8.86
N GLN A 105 6.43 -7.03 8.60
CA GLN A 105 6.39 -5.57 8.56
C GLN A 105 7.44 -4.95 7.61
N GLY A 106 7.81 -5.68 6.55
CA GLY A 106 8.82 -5.26 5.59
C GLY A 106 10.25 -5.18 6.13
N HIS A 107 10.49 -5.72 7.33
CA HIS A 107 11.81 -5.81 7.95
C HIS A 107 12.30 -7.26 7.92
N PHE A 108 13.30 -7.53 7.08
CA PHE A 108 13.90 -8.85 6.95
C PHE A 108 15.23 -8.87 7.69
N TYR A 109 15.38 -9.80 8.64
CA TYR A 109 16.69 -10.14 9.19
C TYR A 109 17.33 -11.16 8.24
N GLU A 110 18.53 -10.84 7.73
CA GLU A 110 19.42 -11.86 7.16
C GLU A 110 20.02 -12.73 8.27
#